data_AF-A0A7X4H6J2-F1
#
_entry.id   AF-A0A7X4H6J2-F1
#
_cell.length_a   1.000
_cell.length_b   1.000
_cell.length_c   1.000
_cell.angle_alpha   90.00
_cell.angle_beta   90.00
_cell.angle_gamma   90.00
#
_symmetry.space_group_name_H-M   'P 1'
#
loop_
_entity.id
_entity.type
_entity.pdbx_description
1 polymer ?
#
loop_
_entity_poly.entity_id
_entity_poly.type
_entity_poly.pdbx_seq_one_letter_code
_entity_poly.pdbx_strand_id
1 'polypeptide(L)'
;MDKPVTSNPWGALRQFTAARIALGRSGVSQPTAPQLEFQLAHARARDAVHLALDPVALGEALHAASGLPCISLHSAAPDRNTYLQRPDLGRRPDDASRVKLAATATPAVAATTT
;
A
#
# COMPACT_ATOMS: atom_id res chain seq x y z
N MET A 1 -11.55 26.57 -36.01
CA MET A 1 -12.15 25.51 -35.18
C MET A 1 -11.96 25.89 -33.72
N ASP A 2 -13.04 26.00 -32.97
CA ASP A 2 -12.99 26.41 -31.57
C ASP A 2 -12.29 25.33 -30.73
N LYS A 3 -11.37 25.74 -29.86
CA LYS A 3 -10.58 24.77 -29.08
C LYS A 3 -11.47 24.26 -27.94
N PRO A 4 -11.88 22.98 -27.93
CA PRO A 4 -12.87 22.48 -26.96
C PRO A 4 -12.38 22.51 -25.50
N VAL A 5 -11.08 22.79 -25.28
CA VAL A 5 -10.45 22.84 -23.98
C VAL A 5 -9.85 24.22 -23.73
N THR A 6 -10.33 24.89 -22.70
CA THR A 6 -9.73 26.10 -22.14
C THR A 6 -8.52 25.70 -21.30
N SER A 7 -7.33 26.18 -21.67
CA SER A 7 -6.08 25.93 -20.94
C SER A 7 -6.04 26.69 -19.62
N ASN A 8 -5.38 26.12 -18.61
CA ASN A 8 -5.10 26.80 -17.35
C ASN A 8 -3.69 27.41 -17.37
N PRO A 9 -3.51 28.72 -17.09
CA PRO A 9 -2.21 29.39 -17.15
C PRO A 9 -1.20 28.87 -16.11
N TRP A 10 -1.65 28.17 -15.07
CA TRP A 10 -0.81 27.65 -14.00
C TRP A 10 -0.18 26.30 -14.30
N GLY A 11 -0.12 25.88 -15.57
CA GLY A 11 0.48 24.61 -15.97
C GLY A 11 1.90 24.39 -15.44
N ALA A 12 2.69 25.47 -15.34
CA ALA A 12 4.06 25.43 -14.81
C ALA A 12 4.13 24.97 -13.34
N LEU A 13 3.07 25.16 -12.54
CA LEU A 13 3.06 24.76 -11.12
C LEU A 13 3.00 23.24 -10.92
N ARG A 14 2.60 22.48 -11.95
CA ARG A 14 2.51 21.01 -11.89
C ARG A 14 3.85 20.34 -11.58
N GLN A 15 4.98 20.98 -11.89
CA GLN A 15 6.30 20.42 -11.58
C GLN A 15 6.58 20.31 -10.07
N PHE A 16 5.87 21.10 -9.25
CA PHE A 16 6.09 21.16 -7.81
C PHE A 16 5.17 20.23 -7.00
N THR A 17 4.27 19.48 -7.65
CA THR A 17 3.34 18.59 -6.95
C THR A 17 2.85 17.44 -7.82
N ALA A 18 2.64 16.29 -7.21
CA ALA A 18 1.95 15.15 -7.85
C ALA A 18 0.43 15.37 -7.96
N ALA A 19 -0.11 16.42 -7.34
CA ALA A 19 -1.54 16.73 -7.41
C ALA A 19 -1.97 17.08 -8.84
N ARG A 20 -3.19 16.67 -9.21
CA ARG A 20 -3.78 16.92 -10.54
C ARG A 20 -4.33 18.34 -10.64
N ILE A 21 -3.45 19.33 -10.62
CA ILE A 21 -3.78 20.77 -10.75
C ILE A 21 -3.64 21.27 -12.19
N ALA A 22 -4.24 22.42 -12.49
CA ALA A 22 -4.11 23.13 -13.76
C ALA A 22 -4.44 22.28 -15.02
N LEU A 23 -5.44 21.39 -14.93
CA LEU A 23 -5.83 20.46 -16.00
C LEU A 23 -6.56 21.14 -17.17
N GLY A 24 -6.95 22.41 -17.03
CA GLY A 24 -7.86 23.09 -17.95
C GLY A 24 -9.31 22.70 -17.70
N ARG A 25 -10.20 23.06 -18.62
CA ARG A 25 -11.64 22.74 -18.54
C ARG A 25 -12.28 22.65 -19.92
N SER A 26 -13.33 21.85 -20.03
CA SER A 26 -14.28 21.82 -21.15
C SER A 26 -15.63 22.30 -20.63
N GLY A 27 -15.98 23.57 -20.89
CA GLY A 27 -17.11 24.24 -20.26
C GLY A 27 -16.95 24.35 -18.74
N VAL A 28 -17.80 23.65 -17.99
CA VAL A 28 -17.75 23.52 -16.51
C VAL A 28 -17.19 22.17 -16.04
N SER A 29 -16.75 21.32 -16.97
CA SER A 29 -16.32 19.94 -16.69
C SER A 29 -14.84 19.72 -16.98
N GLN A 30 -14.33 18.57 -16.53
CA GLN A 30 -12.96 18.15 -16.83
C GLN A 30 -12.80 17.83 -18.32
N PRO A 31 -11.64 18.11 -18.93
CA PRO A 31 -11.33 17.63 -20.27
C PRO A 31 -11.24 16.09 -20.30
N THR A 32 -11.49 15.51 -21.47
CA THR A 32 -11.54 14.05 -21.65
C THR A 32 -10.22 13.36 -21.27
N ALA A 33 -9.07 13.92 -21.64
CA ALA A 33 -7.77 13.28 -21.36
C ALA A 33 -7.48 13.11 -19.85
N PRO A 34 -7.55 14.17 -19.01
CA PRO A 34 -7.46 14.01 -17.55
C PRO A 34 -8.51 13.08 -16.95
N GLN A 35 -9.73 13.04 -17.51
CA GLN A 35 -10.78 12.12 -17.06
C GLN A 35 -10.40 10.66 -17.31
N LEU A 36 -9.88 10.34 -18.51
CA LEU A 36 -9.42 8.99 -18.84
C LEU A 36 -8.20 8.59 -18.01
N GLU A 37 -7.25 9.51 -17.79
CA GLU A 37 -6.09 9.28 -16.93
C GLU A 37 -6.52 8.96 -15.48
N PHE A 38 -7.51 9.68 -14.96
CA PHE A 38 -8.10 9.40 -13.65
C PHE A 38 -8.72 8.00 -13.59
N GLN A 39 -9.53 7.62 -14.60
CA GLN A 39 -10.16 6.29 -14.66
C GLN A 39 -9.13 5.16 -14.71
N LEU A 40 -8.08 5.32 -15.52
CA LEU A 40 -6.98 4.35 -15.60
C LEU A 40 -6.25 4.23 -14.25
N ALA A 41 -5.93 5.35 -13.62
CA ALA A 41 -5.29 5.34 -12.30
C ALA A 41 -6.19 4.69 -11.24
N HIS A 42 -7.51 4.90 -11.31
CA HIS A 42 -8.46 4.26 -10.42
C HIS A 42 -8.50 2.75 -10.61
N ALA A 43 -8.54 2.26 -11.85
CA ALA A 43 -8.47 0.83 -12.14
C ALA A 43 -7.19 0.20 -11.57
N ARG A 44 -6.03 0.80 -11.86
CA ARG A 44 -4.73 0.36 -11.32
C ARG A 44 -4.69 0.33 -9.80
N ALA A 45 -5.28 1.34 -9.14
CA ALA A 45 -5.34 1.39 -7.69
C ALA A 45 -6.18 0.25 -7.10
N ARG A 46 -7.31 -0.10 -7.73
CA ARG A 46 -8.12 -1.26 -7.31
C ARG A 46 -7.35 -2.56 -7.47
N ASP A 47 -6.68 -2.74 -8.62
CA ASP A 47 -5.89 -3.95 -8.87
C ASP A 47 -4.75 -4.10 -7.84
N ALA A 48 -4.07 -3.00 -7.50
CA ALA A 48 -3.00 -2.99 -6.50
C ALA A 48 -3.47 -3.45 -5.11
N VAL A 49 -4.71 -3.14 -4.71
CA VAL A 49 -5.29 -3.61 -3.42
C VAL A 49 -5.46 -5.13 -3.40
N HIS A 50 -5.59 -5.78 -4.56
CA HIS A 50 -5.77 -7.23 -4.66
C HIS A 50 -4.51 -7.99 -5.05
N LEU A 51 -3.42 -7.29 -5.37
CA LEU A 51 -2.14 -7.92 -5.71
C LEU A 51 -1.62 -8.77 -4.54
N ALA A 52 -1.25 -10.01 -4.85
CA ALA A 52 -0.66 -10.92 -3.89
C ALA A 52 0.78 -10.49 -3.58
N LEU A 53 1.15 -10.51 -2.30
CA LEU A 53 2.53 -10.41 -1.88
C LEU A 53 3.19 -11.78 -2.05
N ASP A 54 4.44 -11.81 -2.51
CA ASP A 54 5.29 -13.00 -2.44
C ASP A 54 6.13 -12.95 -1.14
N PRO A 55 5.68 -13.63 -0.06
CA PRO A 55 6.36 -13.58 1.22
C PRO A 55 7.70 -14.34 1.21
N VAL A 56 7.86 -15.30 0.29
CA VAL A 56 9.08 -16.12 0.21
C VAL A 56 10.19 -15.28 -0.39
N ALA A 57 9.97 -14.70 -1.57
CA ALA A 57 10.94 -13.84 -2.23
C ALA A 57 11.30 -12.62 -1.36
N LEU A 58 10.30 -12.03 -0.67
CA LEU A 58 10.55 -10.93 0.25
C LEU A 58 11.40 -11.38 1.46
N GLY A 59 11.10 -12.55 2.04
CA GLY A 59 11.85 -13.10 3.16
C GLY A 59 13.31 -13.38 2.82
N GLU A 60 13.58 -13.94 1.64
CA GLU A 60 14.94 -14.18 1.14
C GLU A 60 15.70 -12.86 0.93
N ALA A 61 15.07 -11.87 0.30
CA ALA A 61 15.66 -10.55 0.09
C ALA A 61 16.00 -9.84 1.42
N LEU A 62 15.10 -9.92 2.41
CA LEU A 62 15.33 -9.35 3.74
C LEU A 62 16.46 -10.06 4.49
N HIS A 63 16.51 -11.40 4.40
CA HIS A 63 17.59 -12.19 4.98
C HIS A 63 18.94 -11.84 4.35
N ALA A 64 19.01 -11.76 3.03
CA ALA A 64 20.23 -11.39 2.31
C ALA A 64 20.71 -9.97 2.64
N ALA A 65 19.79 -9.02 2.81
CA ALA A 65 20.11 -7.63 3.11
C ALA A 65 20.52 -7.38 4.57
N SER A 66 19.90 -8.08 5.53
CA SER A 66 20.10 -7.84 6.97
C SER A 66 21.00 -8.86 7.66
N GLY A 67 21.16 -10.05 7.08
CA GLY A 67 21.78 -11.22 7.72
C GLY A 67 20.93 -11.81 8.87
N LEU A 68 19.73 -11.27 9.13
CA LEU A 68 18.86 -11.71 10.22
C LEU A 68 17.87 -12.77 9.74
N PRO A 69 17.46 -13.72 10.60
CA PRO A 69 16.40 -14.66 10.27
C PRO A 69 15.06 -13.93 10.10
N CYS A 70 14.37 -14.21 8.99
CA CYS A 70 13.03 -13.68 8.72
C CYS A 70 11.98 -14.74 9.06
N ILE A 71 11.03 -14.39 9.93
CA ILE A 71 9.94 -15.29 10.35
C ILE A 71 8.65 -14.80 9.71
N SER A 72 8.02 -15.62 8.87
CA SER A 72 6.73 -15.31 8.28
C SER A 72 5.59 -15.66 9.25
N LEU A 73 4.73 -14.68 9.52
CA LEU A 73 3.56 -14.78 10.39
C LEU A 73 2.30 -14.39 9.63
N HIS A 74 1.16 -14.92 10.09
CA HIS A 74 -0.17 -14.59 9.60
C HIS A 74 -0.96 -13.81 10.65
N SER A 75 -1.80 -12.87 10.19
CA SER A 75 -2.79 -12.21 11.04
C SER A 75 -3.92 -13.16 11.41
N ALA A 76 -4.73 -12.81 12.42
CA ALA A 76 -5.93 -13.54 12.78
C ALA A 76 -7.05 -13.47 11.73
N ALA A 77 -6.93 -12.59 10.73
CA ALA A 77 -7.84 -12.59 9.59
C ALA A 77 -7.52 -13.78 8.65
N PRO A 78 -8.47 -14.69 8.39
CA PRO A 78 -8.22 -15.90 7.61
C PRO A 78 -8.07 -15.62 6.11
N ASP A 79 -8.60 -14.51 5.62
CA ASP A 79 -8.62 -14.15 4.21
C ASP A 79 -8.56 -12.62 4.01
N ARG A 80 -8.30 -12.20 2.77
CA ARG A 80 -8.15 -10.78 2.41
C ARG A 80 -9.43 -9.96 2.61
N ASN A 81 -10.61 -10.53 2.34
CA ASN A 81 -11.87 -9.81 2.51
C ASN A 81 -12.11 -9.51 3.99
N THR A 82 -11.90 -10.50 4.86
CA THR A 82 -11.96 -10.32 6.31
C THR A 82 -10.91 -9.30 6.77
N TYR A 83 -9.67 -9.38 6.27
CA TYR A 83 -8.60 -8.42 6.61
C TYR A 83 -8.96 -6.97 6.28
N LEU A 84 -9.63 -6.72 5.14
CA LEU A 84 -10.04 -5.37 4.72
C LEU A 84 -11.22 -4.81 5.53
N GLN A 85 -12.08 -5.67 6.07
CA GLN A 85 -13.29 -5.26 6.82
C GLN A 85 -13.10 -5.28 8.35
N ARG A 86 -12.18 -6.08 8.86
CA ARG A 86 -11.95 -6.33 10.30
C ARG A 86 -10.53 -5.93 10.73
N PRO A 87 -10.29 -4.62 10.97
CA PRO A 87 -8.97 -4.14 11.38
C PRO A 87 -8.51 -4.69 12.73
N ASP A 88 -9.44 -5.13 13.58
CA ASP A 88 -9.16 -5.79 14.84
C ASP A 88 -8.47 -7.15 14.68
N LEU A 89 -8.84 -7.93 13.66
CA LEU A 89 -8.23 -9.22 13.34
C LEU A 89 -6.88 -9.04 12.61
N GLY A 90 -6.76 -8.00 11.78
CA GLY A 90 -5.51 -7.70 11.07
C GLY A 90 -4.36 -7.26 11.99
N ARG A 91 -4.66 -6.71 13.17
CA ARG A 91 -3.66 -6.23 14.15
C ARG A 91 -3.16 -7.30 15.12
N ARG A 92 -3.66 -8.53 15.02
CA ARG A 92 -3.30 -9.64 15.90
C ARG A 92 -2.76 -10.79 15.04
N PRO A 93 -1.70 -11.50 15.47
CA PRO A 93 -1.31 -12.75 14.81
C PRO A 93 -2.41 -13.81 14.95
N ASP A 94 -2.40 -14.86 14.14
CA ASP A 94 -3.20 -16.07 14.38
C ASP A 94 -2.56 -16.96 15.47
N ASP A 95 -3.25 -18.03 15.88
CA ASP A 95 -2.74 -18.93 16.92
C ASP A 95 -1.45 -19.64 16.52
N ALA A 96 -1.37 -20.11 15.27
CA ALA A 96 -0.17 -20.79 14.77
C ALA A 96 1.05 -19.85 14.77
N SER A 97 0.85 -18.58 14.38
CA SER A 97 1.91 -17.57 14.40
C SER A 97 2.31 -17.18 15.81
N ARG A 98 1.38 -17.12 16.77
CA ARG A 98 1.72 -16.92 18.19
C ARG A 98 2.67 -17.99 18.70
N VAL A 99 2.37 -19.27 18.40
CA VAL A 99 3.21 -20.39 18.82
C VAL A 99 4.59 -20.33 18.17
N LYS A 100 4.67 -20.07 16.85
CA LYS A 100 5.95 -19.90 16.13
C LYS A 100 6.80 -18.76 16.72
N LEU A 101 6.18 -17.64 17.06
CA LEU A 101 6.86 -16.50 17.64
C LEU A 101 7.37 -16.81 19.05
N ALA A 102 6.57 -17.47 19.88
CA ALA A 102 6.99 -17.89 21.22
C ALA A 102 8.17 -18.87 21.19
N ALA A 103 8.22 -19.77 20.20
CA ALA A 103 9.31 -20.73 20.05
C ALA A 103 10.66 -20.09 19.62
N THR A 104 10.61 -18.91 19.01
CA THR A 104 11.80 -18.18 18.55
C THR A 104 12.25 -17.08 19.52
N ALA A 105 11.40 -16.73 20.49
CA ALA A 105 11.77 -15.87 21.59
C ALA A 105 12.77 -16.59 22.50
N THR A 106 14.03 -16.16 22.46
CA THR A 106 14.93 -16.39 23.59
C THR A 106 14.35 -15.63 24.78
N PRO A 107 14.18 -16.23 25.98
CA PRO A 107 13.72 -15.47 27.13
C PRO A 107 14.67 -14.30 27.33
N ALA A 108 14.13 -13.08 27.27
CA ALA A 108 14.89 -11.88 27.59
C ALA A 108 15.44 -12.05 29.00
N VAL A 109 16.76 -11.98 29.14
CA VAL A 109 17.45 -11.94 30.43
C VAL A 109 16.74 -10.90 31.29
N ALA A 110 16.15 -11.36 32.40
CA ALA A 110 15.59 -10.51 33.42
C ALA A 110 16.66 -9.50 33.86
N ALA A 111 16.47 -8.23 33.54
CA ALA A 111 17.29 -7.15 34.06
C ALA A 111 17.12 -7.14 35.58
N THR A 112 18.11 -7.67 36.29
CA THR A 112 18.28 -7.55 37.73
C THR A 112 18.57 -6.07 38.03
N THR A 113 17.57 -5.36 38.54
CA THR A 113 17.79 -4.10 39.24
C THR A 113 18.33 -4.44 40.63
N THR A 114 19.65 -4.27 40.82
CA THR A 114 20.29 -3.99 42.11
C THR A 114 20.54 -2.50 42.18
#